data_AF-A0A2S5EG48-F1
#
_entry.id   AF-A0A2S5EG48-F1
#
_cell.length_a   1.000
_cell.length_b   1.000
_cell.length_c   1.000
_cell.angle_alpha   90.00
_cell.angle_beta   90.00
_cell.angle_gamma   90.00
#
_symmetry.space_group_name_H-M   'P 1'
#
loop_
_entity.id
_entity.type
_entity.pdbx_description
1 polymer ?
#
loop_
_entity_poly.entity_id
_entity_poly.type
_entity_poly.pdbx_seq_one_letter_code
_entity_poly.pdbx_strand_id
1 'polypeptide(L)'
;YGDNFAEFASLPRPEFGGKSLNKMIEDAALESDPAKREQMYIDIQEFVFDYALVLPLYQPQGLRVHRSWLKGWINNPIWPGDYYYNYTKVE
;
A
#
# COMPACT_ATOMS: atom_id res chain seq x y z
N TYR A 1 -7.35 7.69 -14.23
CA TYR A 1 -7.88 6.50 -14.93
C TYR A 1 -9.35 6.74 -15.21
N GLY A 2 -9.84 6.36 -16.39
CA GLY A 2 -11.24 6.59 -16.80
C GLY A 2 -12.05 5.28 -16.84
N ASP A 3 -13.24 5.34 -17.44
CA ASP A 3 -14.20 4.23 -17.52
C ASP A 3 -13.59 2.92 -18.02
N ASN A 4 -12.67 2.99 -19.00
CA ASN A 4 -11.97 1.81 -19.54
C ASN A 4 -11.20 1.01 -18.47
N PHE A 5 -10.60 1.69 -17.48
CA PHE A 5 -9.88 0.99 -16.41
C PHE A 5 -10.86 0.36 -15.41
N ALA A 6 -11.97 1.04 -15.13
CA ALA A 6 -13.01 0.49 -14.26
C ALA A 6 -13.63 -0.79 -14.87
N GLU A 7 -13.85 -0.78 -16.18
CA GLU A 7 -14.26 -1.97 -16.93
C GLU A 7 -13.18 -3.06 -16.84
N PHE A 8 -11.94 -2.75 -17.20
CA PHE A 8 -10.81 -3.68 -17.13
C PHE A 8 -10.65 -4.34 -15.74
N ALA A 9 -10.73 -3.57 -14.66
CA ALA A 9 -10.57 -4.07 -13.30
C ALA A 9 -11.74 -4.97 -12.85
N SER A 10 -12.88 -4.87 -13.54
CA SER A 10 -14.10 -5.66 -13.27
C SER A 10 -14.19 -6.92 -14.14
N LEU A 11 -13.37 -7.07 -15.18
CA LEU A 11 -13.36 -8.26 -16.03
C LEU A 11 -12.86 -9.50 -15.28
N PRO A 12 -13.45 -10.68 -15.53
CA PRO A 12 -13.00 -11.95 -14.95
C PRO A 12 -11.59 -12.30 -15.47
N ARG A 13 -10.75 -12.82 -14.56
CA ARG A 13 -9.34 -13.15 -14.83
C ARG A 13 -9.09 -14.64 -14.62
N PRO A 14 -8.58 -15.37 -15.64
CA PRO A 14 -8.18 -16.77 -15.50
C PRO A 14 -7.20 -16.99 -14.34
N GLU A 15 -6.27 -16.05 -14.14
CA GLU A 15 -5.25 -16.03 -13.10
C GLU A 15 -5.87 -16.05 -11.69
N PHE A 16 -7.09 -15.51 -11.56
CA PHE A 16 -7.85 -15.47 -10.31
C PHE A 16 -9.03 -16.44 -10.30
N GLY A 17 -8.99 -17.49 -11.13
CA GLY A 17 -10.05 -18.49 -11.20
C GLY A 17 -11.41 -17.91 -11.65
N GLY A 18 -11.39 -16.89 -12.49
CA GLY A 18 -12.58 -16.19 -13.00
C GLY A 18 -13.04 -15.02 -12.14
N LYS A 19 -12.38 -14.73 -11.02
CA LYS A 19 -12.62 -13.48 -10.27
C LYS A 19 -12.01 -12.28 -11.00
N SER A 20 -12.58 -11.10 -10.77
CA SER A 20 -11.99 -9.84 -11.26
C SER A 20 -10.90 -9.34 -10.32
N LEU A 21 -10.10 -8.37 -10.78
CA LEU A 21 -9.11 -7.69 -9.94
C LEU A 21 -9.79 -7.02 -8.74
N ASN A 22 -10.91 -6.34 -8.97
CA ASN A 22 -11.69 -5.72 -7.88
C ASN A 22 -12.13 -6.75 -6.85
N LYS A 23 -12.64 -7.91 -7.29
CA LYS A 23 -13.10 -8.97 -6.39
C LYS A 23 -11.94 -9.57 -5.59
N MET A 24 -10.76 -9.71 -6.18
CA MET A 24 -9.56 -10.16 -5.46
C MET A 24 -9.15 -9.19 -4.37
N ILE A 25 -9.17 -7.88 -4.65
CA ILE A 25 -8.84 -6.84 -3.67
C ILE A 25 -9.85 -6.83 -2.51
N GLU A 26 -11.14 -6.93 -2.81
CA GLU A 26 -12.20 -7.02 -1.79
C GLU A 26 -12.03 -8.27 -0.92
N ASP A 27 -11.79 -9.43 -1.53
CA ASP A 27 -11.59 -10.68 -0.80
C ASP A 27 -10.34 -10.63 0.08
N ALA A 28 -9.24 -10.06 -0.42
CA ALA A 28 -8.00 -9.91 0.35
C ALA A 28 -8.19 -8.98 1.55
N ALA A 29 -8.98 -7.91 1.41
CA ALA A 29 -9.29 -7.00 2.51
C ALA A 29 -10.14 -7.66 3.60
N LEU A 30 -10.98 -8.64 3.25
CA LEU A 30 -11.84 -9.38 4.16
C LEU A 30 -11.18 -10.65 4.73
N GLU A 31 -10.04 -11.10 4.18
CA GLU A 31 -9.32 -12.26 4.70
C GLU A 31 -8.70 -11.99 6.08
N SER A 32 -9.01 -12.89 7.00
CA SER A 32 -8.66 -12.83 8.41
C SER A 32 -7.33 -13.52 8.72
N ASP A 33 -6.99 -14.57 7.97
CA ASP A 33 -5.71 -15.27 8.08
C ASP A 33 -4.60 -14.43 7.45
N PRO A 34 -3.62 -13.96 8.24
CA PRO A 34 -2.56 -13.10 7.73
C PRO A 34 -1.73 -13.73 6.61
N ALA A 35 -1.46 -15.04 6.68
CA ALA A 35 -0.62 -15.73 5.70
C ALA A 35 -1.35 -15.88 4.36
N LYS A 36 -2.66 -16.17 4.40
CA LYS A 36 -3.49 -16.21 3.18
C LYS A 36 -3.62 -14.82 2.58
N ARG A 37 -3.89 -13.81 3.41
CA ARG A 37 -4.02 -12.42 2.95
C ARG A 37 -2.73 -11.90 2.31
N GLU A 38 -1.57 -12.24 2.88
CA GLU A 38 -0.26 -11.93 2.30
C GLU A 38 -0.14 -12.52 0.89
N GLN A 39 -0.42 -13.82 0.74
CA GLN A 39 -0.35 -14.47 -0.58
C GLN A 39 -1.30 -13.82 -1.59
N MET A 40 -2.54 -13.51 -1.18
CA MET A 40 -3.50 -12.81 -2.05
C MET A 40 -2.98 -11.45 -2.53
N TYR A 41 -2.31 -10.68 -1.66
CA TYR A 41 -1.70 -9.40 -2.05
C TYR A 41 -0.47 -9.57 -2.94
N ILE A 42 0.27 -10.68 -2.83
CA ILE A 42 1.35 -11.02 -3.75
C ILE A 42 0.76 -11.30 -5.13
N ASP A 43 -0.26 -12.16 -5.22
CA ASP A 43 -0.92 -12.51 -6.50
C ASP A 43 -1.50 -11.26 -7.20
N ILE A 44 -2.09 -10.34 -6.42
CA ILE A 44 -2.59 -9.05 -6.93
C ILE A 44 -1.44 -8.18 -7.46
N GLN A 45 -0.31 -8.13 -6.78
CA GLN A 45 0.85 -7.35 -7.22
C GLN A 45 1.49 -7.95 -8.47
N GLU A 46 1.61 -9.27 -8.56
CA GLU A 46 2.07 -9.98 -9.77
C GLU A 46 1.18 -9.62 -10.97
N PHE A 47 -0.14 -9.63 -10.80
CA PHE A 47 -1.07 -9.17 -11.85
C PHE A 47 -0.82 -7.70 -12.27
N VAL A 48 -0.56 -6.81 -11.30
CA VAL A 48 -0.24 -5.40 -11.60
C VAL A 48 1.05 -5.29 -12.43
N PHE A 49 2.05 -6.11 -12.13
CA PHE A 49 3.31 -6.17 -12.89
C PHE A 49 3.10 -6.74 -14.30
N ASP A 50 2.44 -7.89 -14.43
CA ASP A 50 2.24 -8.61 -15.69
C ASP A 50 1.46 -7.78 -16.71
N TYR A 51 0.47 -7.01 -16.24
CA TYR A 51 -0.34 -6.13 -17.07
C TYR A 51 0.21 -4.70 -17.15
N ALA A 52 1.36 -4.42 -16.52
CA ALA A 52 2.01 -3.11 -16.48
C ALA A 52 1.06 -1.96 -16.10
N LEU A 53 0.14 -2.20 -15.15
CA LEU A 53 -0.85 -1.20 -14.74
C LEU A 53 -0.18 -0.02 -14.02
N VAL A 54 0.89 -0.32 -13.31
CA VAL A 54 1.78 0.62 -12.64
C VAL A 54 3.21 0.14 -12.88
N LEU A 55 4.14 1.09 -12.96
CA LEU A 55 5.58 0.81 -13.01
C LEU A 55 6.22 1.26 -11.70
N PRO A 56 6.42 0.36 -10.72
CA PRO A 56 7.11 0.70 -9.49
C PRO A 56 8.56 1.07 -9.79
N LEU A 57 8.97 2.27 -9.41
CA LEU A 57 10.32 2.77 -9.71
C LEU A 57 11.29 2.52 -8.57
N TYR A 58 10.92 2.90 -7.34
CA TYR A 58 11.74 2.72 -6.14
C TYR A 58 10.89 2.90 -4.88
N GLN A 59 11.39 2.39 -3.74
CA GLN A 59 10.86 2.71 -2.42
C GLN A 59 11.76 3.77 -1.76
N PRO A 60 11.24 4.96 -1.43
CA PRO A 60 12.06 6.04 -0.88
C PRO A 60 12.51 5.75 0.55
N GLN A 61 13.71 6.22 0.90
CA GLN A 61 14.12 6.39 2.29
C GLN A 61 13.88 7.84 2.72
N GLY A 62 13.26 8.04 3.88
CA GLY A 62 13.06 9.37 4.45
C GLY A 62 14.28 9.84 5.23
N LEU A 63 14.84 10.98 4.87
CA LEU A 63 15.80 11.70 5.70
C LEU A 63 15.08 12.80 6.48
N ARG A 64 15.31 12.86 7.78
CA ARG A 64 14.70 13.87 8.65
C ARG A 64 15.71 14.44 9.61
N VAL A 65 15.80 15.77 9.62
CA VAL A 65 16.75 16.52 10.44
C VAL A 65 15.97 17.43 11.36
N HIS A 66 16.27 17.34 12.65
CA HIS A 66 15.63 18.14 13.69
C HIS A 66 16.69 18.85 14.53
N ARG A 67 16.28 19.97 15.16
CA ARG A 67 17.11 20.62 16.18
C ARG A 67 17.28 19.67 17.37
N SER A 68 18.43 19.71 18.02
CA SER A 68 18.77 18.86 19.18
C SER A 68 17.79 19.03 20.36
N TRP A 69 17.22 20.22 20.51
CA TRP A 69 16.23 20.57 21.52
C TRP A 69 14.82 20.05 21.23
N LEU A 70 14.54 19.57 20.02
CA LEU A 70 13.25 18.94 19.71
C LEU A 70 13.24 17.49 20.22
N LYS A 71 12.24 17.15 21.04
CA LYS A 71 11.98 15.79 21.52
C LYS A 71 10.56 15.37 21.15
N GLY A 72 10.29 14.06 21.26
CA GLY A 72 8.98 13.47 21.00
C GLY A 72 8.70 13.11 19.54
N TRP A 73 9.69 13.23 18.66
CA TRP A 73 9.61 12.65 17.32
C TRP A 73 9.68 11.12 17.38
N ILE A 74 8.78 10.47 16.64
CA ILE A 74 8.69 9.00 16.53
C ILE A 74 8.66 8.66 15.04
N ASN A 75 9.44 7.67 14.63
CA ASN A 75 9.38 7.14 13.27
C ASN A 75 8.12 6.26 13.11
N ASN A 76 7.16 6.68 12.28
CA ASN A 76 6.05 5.83 11.85
C ASN A 76 6.25 5.43 10.37
N PRO A 77 6.58 4.16 10.09
CA PRO A 77 6.83 3.70 8.72
C PRO A 77 5.57 3.70 7.83
N ILE A 78 4.37 3.75 8.39
CA ILE A 78 3.10 3.79 7.65
C ILE A 78 2.66 5.25 7.36
N TRP A 79 3.00 6.19 8.24
CA TRP A 79 2.55 7.58 8.12
C TRP A 79 3.71 8.57 8.21
N PRO A 80 4.03 9.30 7.13
CA PRO A 80 5.19 10.20 7.08
C PRO A 80 4.98 11.54 7.80
N GLY A 81 3.80 11.74 8.42
CA GLY A 81 3.41 12.98 9.08
C GLY A 81 3.98 13.17 10.48
N ASP A 82 3.61 14.30 11.09
CA ASP A 82 4.06 14.70 12.41
C ASP A 82 2.98 14.46 13.47
N TYR A 83 3.36 13.80 14.55
CA TYR A 83 2.57 13.80 15.78
C TYR A 83 2.87 15.07 16.59
N TYR A 84 2.42 16.23 16.10
CA TYR A 84 2.75 17.54 16.68
C TYR A 84 2.49 17.63 18.19
N TYR A 85 1.44 16.98 18.68
CA TYR A 85 1.10 16.95 20.12
C TYR A 85 2.13 16.22 20.98
N ASN A 86 2.97 15.37 20.39
CA ASN A 86 4.05 14.69 21.11
C ASN A 86 5.31 15.56 21.18
N TYR A 87 5.39 16.66 20.42
CA TYR A 87 6.62 17.45 20.32
C TYR A 87 6.82 18.34 21.52
N THR A 88 8.03 18.29 22.06
CA THR A 88 8.45 19.16 23.15
C THR A 88 9.78 19.81 22.83
N LYS A 89 9.94 21.05 23.31
CA LYS A 89 11.23 21.73 23.36
C LYS A 89 11.83 21.50 24.73
N VAL A 90 13.03 20.95 24.78
CA VAL A 90 13.84 20.88 26.00
C VAL A 90 15.01 21.86 25.86
N GLU A 91 15.30 22.61 26.93
CA GLU A 91 16.45 23.52 26.97
C GLU A 91 17.78 22.77 27.03
#